data_AF-A0A7M7QF55-F1
#
_entry.id   AF-A0A7M7QF55-F1
#
_cell.length_a   1.000
_cell.length_b   1.000
_cell.length_c   1.000
_cell.angle_alpha   90.00
_cell.angle_beta   90.00
_cell.angle_gamma   90.00
#
_symmetry.space_group_name_H-M   'P 1'
#
loop_
_entity.id
_entity.type
_entity.pdbx_description
1 polymer ?
#
loop_
_entity_poly.entity_id
_entity_poly.type
_entity_poly.pdbx_seq_one_letter_code
_entity_poly.pdbx_strand_id
1 'polypeptide(L)'
;MEPVSVDVVEVAQTDSSPKKQEDPFIITTSNWKIANDKSFDDCISTVSLSQAPENTNLEDVVSLDTCVALQSEPCGESCKLEFKITNKQKIARIAVVSEASVLEFFKQSGEYATTAFAEFVDEFQDHAVYFAEAKIQPPSTEASIKFTRTKNKGPSMWIYGIKLILTEPISDIPKTTYDLDILNSFIINGNQEKPERAEMAKRVLESFAANDQDLVGDINTCMQQFVAMNFGSHRFKGNNKSNEVNKVNSAHINTECIGDSKSQHPFDLKTYIDNKFATLEKRLMERIEVMDQKMNQKLDAIFKKFELNVIDKE
;
A
#
# COMPACT_ATOMS: atom_id res chain seq x y z
N MET A 1 74.39 -2.87 1.72
CA MET A 1 73.31 -3.87 1.60
C MET A 1 72.64 -3.92 2.96
N GLU A 2 71.58 -3.15 3.13
CA GLU A 2 70.58 -3.19 4.21
C GLU A 2 69.47 -2.18 3.81
N PRO A 3 68.19 -2.46 4.08
CA PRO A 3 67.10 -1.89 3.30
C PRO A 3 66.51 -0.59 3.88
N VAL A 4 65.91 0.16 2.96
CA VAL A 4 65.21 1.44 3.11
C VAL A 4 63.91 1.27 3.90
N SER A 5 63.72 2.05 4.96
CA SER A 5 62.44 2.25 5.63
C SER A 5 61.68 3.38 4.94
N VAL A 6 60.47 3.09 4.47
CA VAL A 6 59.53 4.04 3.86
C VAL A 6 58.50 4.43 4.91
N ASP A 7 58.61 5.65 5.45
CA ASP A 7 57.53 6.26 6.20
C ASP A 7 56.59 6.98 5.21
N VAL A 8 55.41 6.40 5.02
CA VAL A 8 54.29 7.04 4.32
C VAL A 8 53.53 7.87 5.36
N VAL A 9 53.65 9.19 5.26
CA VAL A 9 52.80 10.14 5.99
C VAL A 9 51.44 10.19 5.29
N GLU A 10 50.43 9.61 5.93
CA GLU A 10 49.03 9.64 5.52
C GLU A 10 48.46 11.05 5.77
N VAL A 11 48.19 11.76 4.68
CA VAL A 11 47.50 13.06 4.70
C VAL A 11 45.99 12.78 4.73
N ALA A 12 45.37 13.00 5.89
CA ALA A 12 43.93 13.00 6.04
C ALA A 12 43.33 14.22 5.30
N GLN A 13 42.72 13.98 4.13
CA GLN A 13 41.79 14.91 3.50
C GLN A 13 40.37 14.57 3.95
N THR A 14 39.88 15.35 4.91
CA THR A 14 38.46 15.48 5.23
C THR A 14 37.77 16.27 4.12
N ASP A 15 37.21 15.57 3.14
CA ASP A 15 36.30 16.15 2.15
C ASP A 15 34.86 16.09 2.72
N SER A 16 34.49 17.10 3.49
CA SER A 16 33.11 17.30 3.94
C SER A 16 32.31 17.99 2.82
N SER A 17 31.71 17.18 1.95
CA SER A 17 30.68 17.66 1.03
C SER A 17 29.40 18.00 1.81
N PRO A 18 28.73 19.13 1.56
CA PRO A 18 27.53 19.52 2.29
C PRO A 18 26.37 18.64 1.84
N LYS A 19 25.90 17.77 2.74
CA LYS A 19 24.61 17.07 2.59
C LYS A 19 23.53 18.13 2.46
N LYS A 20 23.02 18.35 1.23
CA LYS A 20 21.75 19.03 1.01
C LYS A 20 20.71 18.23 1.79
N GLN A 21 20.25 18.81 2.88
CA GLN A 21 19.09 18.34 3.62
C GLN A 21 17.89 18.63 2.72
N GLU A 22 17.58 17.70 1.83
CA GLU A 22 16.33 17.72 1.08
C GLU A 22 15.22 17.50 2.10
N ASP A 23 14.23 18.39 2.11
CA ASP A 23 13.06 18.24 2.99
C ASP A 23 12.44 16.85 2.75
N PRO A 24 12.14 16.09 3.81
CA PRO A 24 11.56 14.76 3.63
C PRO A 24 10.20 14.91 2.95
N PHE A 25 10.08 14.33 1.75
CA PHE A 25 8.82 14.32 1.00
C PHE A 25 7.75 13.39 1.60
N ILE A 26 8.13 12.65 2.65
CA ILE A 26 7.28 11.74 3.41
C ILE A 26 7.21 12.27 4.83
N ILE A 27 6.00 12.54 5.29
CA ILE A 27 5.74 12.87 6.68
C ILE A 27 5.14 11.63 7.32
N THR A 28 5.81 11.09 8.33
CA THR A 28 5.36 9.91 9.06
C THR A 28 4.96 10.30 10.48
N THR A 29 3.77 9.88 10.90
CA THR A 29 3.27 10.09 12.26
C THR A 29 2.78 8.79 12.87
N SER A 30 2.94 8.62 14.18
CA SER A 30 2.43 7.45 14.90
C SER A 30 1.81 7.86 16.23
N ASN A 31 0.84 7.07 16.69
CA ASN A 31 0.32 7.19 18.05
C ASN A 31 1.26 6.54 19.09
N TRP A 32 2.21 5.69 18.68
CA TRP A 32 3.20 5.07 19.56
C TRP A 32 4.53 5.81 19.48
N LYS A 33 5.30 5.75 20.57
CA LYS A 33 6.61 6.39 20.64
C LYS A 33 7.69 5.41 20.20
N ILE A 34 8.71 5.93 19.52
CA ILE A 34 9.91 5.15 19.23
C ILE A 34 10.68 4.94 20.54
N ALA A 35 11.05 3.70 20.82
CA ALA A 35 11.72 3.27 22.04
C ALA A 35 13.24 3.10 21.88
N ASN A 36 13.76 3.13 20.64
CA ASN A 36 15.18 3.06 20.34
C ASN A 36 15.72 4.41 19.79
N ASP A 37 17.04 4.53 19.64
CA ASP A 37 17.70 5.75 19.14
C ASP A 37 17.54 5.97 17.62
N LYS A 38 16.37 5.63 17.05
CA LYS A 38 16.07 5.71 15.61
C LYS A 38 14.91 6.64 15.30
N SER A 39 14.73 6.95 14.02
CA SER A 39 13.61 7.74 13.49
C SER A 39 12.68 6.88 12.61
N PHE A 40 11.48 7.39 12.32
CA PHE A 40 10.58 6.73 11.37
C PHE A 40 11.15 6.72 9.94
N ASP A 41 11.98 7.70 9.60
CA ASP A 41 12.59 7.81 8.27
C ASP A 41 13.58 6.66 8.03
N ASP A 42 14.25 6.18 9.08
CA ASP A 42 15.15 5.03 8.99
C ASP A 42 14.40 3.73 8.66
N CYS A 43 13.13 3.63 9.03
CA CYS A 43 12.29 2.44 8.81
C CYS A 43 11.70 2.38 7.41
N ILE A 44 11.63 3.51 6.69
CA ILE A 44 10.83 3.66 5.48
C ILE A 44 11.74 3.73 4.26
N SER A 45 11.54 2.78 3.35
CA SER A 45 12.14 2.78 2.03
C SER A 45 11.09 3.08 0.96
N THR A 46 11.51 3.68 -0.15
CA THR A 46 10.61 3.98 -1.28
C THR A 46 11.15 3.41 -2.59
N VAL A 47 10.24 2.95 -3.45
CA VAL A 47 10.55 2.54 -4.82
C VAL A 47 9.48 3.03 -5.78
N SER A 48 9.86 3.38 -7.01
CA SER A 48 8.90 3.72 -8.07
C SER A 48 8.14 2.48 -8.54
N LEU A 49 6.87 2.62 -8.87
CA LEU A 49 6.02 1.54 -9.37
C LEU A 49 6.57 0.90 -10.65
N SER A 50 7.26 1.66 -11.51
CA SER A 50 7.89 1.15 -12.73
C SER A 50 9.13 0.29 -12.48
N GLN A 51 9.76 0.43 -11.32
CA GLN A 51 10.94 -0.33 -10.92
C GLN A 51 10.60 -1.46 -9.93
N ALA A 52 9.38 -1.45 -9.39
CA ALA A 52 8.95 -2.42 -8.39
C ALA A 52 8.55 -3.74 -9.05
N PRO A 53 9.05 -4.89 -8.56
CA PRO A 53 8.59 -6.20 -9.01
C PRO A 53 7.11 -6.40 -8.66
N GLU A 54 6.43 -7.31 -9.35
CA GLU A 54 5.01 -7.58 -9.09
C GLU A 54 4.75 -8.09 -7.66
N ASN A 55 5.72 -8.80 -7.07
CA ASN A 55 5.73 -9.24 -5.68
C ASN A 55 6.99 -8.70 -4.99
N THR A 56 6.82 -8.11 -3.81
CA THR A 56 7.96 -7.56 -3.04
C THR A 56 8.63 -8.69 -2.26
N ASN A 57 9.96 -8.84 -2.38
CA ASN A 57 10.70 -9.81 -1.57
C ASN A 57 10.99 -9.25 -0.17
N LEU A 58 11.08 -10.15 0.82
CA LEU A 58 11.39 -9.81 2.20
C LEU A 58 12.75 -9.09 2.34
N GLU A 59 13.78 -9.59 1.65
CA GLU A 59 15.15 -9.06 1.70
C GLU A 59 15.23 -7.61 1.19
N ASP A 60 14.31 -7.21 0.33
CA ASP A 60 14.25 -5.85 -0.21
C ASP A 60 13.58 -4.84 0.73
N VAL A 61 13.03 -5.31 1.85
CA VAL A 61 12.28 -4.52 2.85
C VAL A 61 13.03 -4.47 4.18
N VAL A 62 13.76 -5.53 4.56
CA VAL A 62 14.41 -5.66 5.87
C VAL A 62 15.89 -5.35 5.79
N SER A 63 16.35 -4.47 6.68
CA SER A 63 17.76 -4.26 6.98
C SER A 63 17.94 -4.05 8.49
N LEU A 64 19.15 -4.22 9.01
CA LEU A 64 19.43 -3.94 10.43
C LEU A 64 19.20 -2.45 10.76
N ASP A 65 19.36 -1.59 9.76
CA ASP A 65 19.20 -0.15 9.90
C ASP A 65 17.73 0.27 9.91
N THR A 66 16.83 -0.50 9.29
CA THR A 66 15.38 -0.21 9.23
C THR A 66 14.60 -0.69 10.45
N CYS A 67 15.20 -1.47 11.35
CA CYS A 67 14.50 -2.00 12.54
C CYS A 67 14.20 -0.92 13.58
N VAL A 68 12.92 -0.64 13.84
CA VAL A 68 12.44 0.33 14.85
C VAL A 68 11.60 -0.38 15.90
N ALA A 69 11.87 -0.06 17.17
CA ALA A 69 11.07 -0.50 18.29
C ALA A 69 10.03 0.56 18.63
N LEU A 70 8.76 0.19 18.65
CA LEU A 70 7.67 1.05 19.06
C LEU A 70 7.19 0.64 20.45
N GLN A 71 6.92 1.63 21.30
CA GLN A 71 6.36 1.45 22.62
C GLN A 71 5.05 2.23 22.76
N SER A 72 4.02 1.52 23.18
CA SER A 72 2.76 2.07 23.60
C SER A 72 2.93 2.77 24.94
N GLU A 73 2.42 3.98 25.05
CA GLU A 73 1.99 4.50 26.35
C GLU A 73 0.79 3.67 26.85
N PRO A 74 0.48 3.62 28.16
CA PRO A 74 -0.39 2.61 28.79
C PRO A 74 -1.87 2.60 28.36
N CYS A 75 -2.24 3.24 27.25
CA CYS A 75 -3.54 3.11 26.60
C CYS A 75 -3.50 1.90 25.66
N GLY A 76 -4.40 0.93 25.85
CA GLY A 76 -4.50 -0.32 25.07
C GLY A 76 -4.96 -0.14 23.61
N GLU A 77 -4.56 0.96 22.97
CA GLU A 77 -4.82 1.26 21.57
C GLU A 77 -3.82 0.53 20.67
N SER A 78 -4.31 0.00 19.55
CA SER A 78 -3.47 -0.56 18.50
C SER A 78 -2.51 0.51 17.94
N CYS A 79 -1.27 0.12 17.62
CA CYS A 79 -0.34 0.98 16.92
C CYS A 79 -0.93 1.42 15.58
N LYS A 80 -0.89 2.72 15.30
CA LYS A 80 -1.30 3.35 14.05
C LYS A 80 -0.12 4.16 13.53
N LEU A 81 0.21 3.95 12.27
CA LEU A 81 1.27 4.67 11.54
C LEU A 81 0.65 5.31 10.32
N GLU A 82 0.85 6.61 10.14
CA GLU A 82 0.31 7.38 9.02
C GLU A 82 1.45 7.94 8.17
N PHE A 83 1.26 7.90 6.86
CA PHE A 83 2.20 8.42 5.87
C PHE A 83 1.49 9.47 5.04
N LYS A 84 2.16 10.59 4.83
CA LYS A 84 1.72 11.66 3.95
C LYS A 84 2.81 12.03 2.97
N ILE A 85 2.49 11.88 1.68
CA ILE A 85 3.40 12.17 0.57
C ILE A 85 3.14 13.58 0.05
N THR A 86 4.17 14.42 -0.02
CA THR A 86 4.07 15.83 -0.44
C THR A 86 4.56 16.09 -1.87
N ASN A 87 5.23 15.13 -2.50
CA ASN A 87 5.89 15.29 -3.81
C ASN A 87 5.02 14.94 -5.04
N LYS A 88 3.69 15.07 -4.94
CA LYS A 88 2.71 14.72 -6.01
C LYS A 88 2.72 13.25 -6.46
N GLN A 89 3.49 12.37 -5.82
CA GLN A 89 3.36 10.93 -6.01
C GLN A 89 2.21 10.39 -5.15
N LYS A 90 1.75 9.18 -5.50
CA LYS A 90 0.71 8.47 -4.75
C LYS A 90 1.22 7.10 -4.34
N ILE A 91 0.85 6.67 -3.16
CA ILE A 91 1.12 5.33 -2.64
C ILE A 91 0.21 4.34 -3.38
N ALA A 92 0.81 3.43 -4.13
CA ALA A 92 0.11 2.38 -4.87
C ALA A 92 0.16 1.04 -4.13
N ARG A 93 1.27 0.73 -3.46
CA ARG A 93 1.42 -0.48 -2.64
C ARG A 93 2.25 -0.18 -1.41
N ILE A 94 2.01 -0.97 -0.37
CA ILE A 94 2.72 -0.91 0.89
C ILE A 94 3.12 -2.33 1.26
N ALA A 95 4.41 -2.55 1.46
CA ALA A 95 4.95 -3.79 2.02
C ALA A 95 5.52 -3.52 3.41
N VAL A 96 5.25 -4.40 4.36
CA VAL A 96 5.57 -4.22 5.77
C VAL A 96 6.11 -5.52 6.33
N VAL A 97 7.17 -5.40 7.13
CA VAL A 97 7.68 -6.50 7.94
C VAL A 97 7.62 -6.07 9.40
N SER A 98 6.81 -6.77 10.19
CA SER A 98 6.56 -6.41 11.60
C SER A 98 6.16 -7.62 12.42
N GLU A 99 5.99 -7.42 13.73
CA GLU A 99 5.47 -8.46 14.63
C GLU A 99 3.95 -8.63 14.60
N ALA A 100 3.25 -7.81 13.80
CA ALA A 100 1.81 -7.89 13.69
C ALA A 100 1.39 -8.92 12.65
N SER A 101 0.58 -9.88 13.09
CA SER A 101 -0.03 -10.90 12.24
C SER A 101 -1.20 -10.38 11.40
N VAL A 102 -1.81 -9.26 11.81
CA VAL A 102 -2.96 -8.64 11.12
C VAL A 102 -2.74 -7.14 11.05
N LEU A 103 -2.83 -6.59 9.83
CA LEU A 103 -2.67 -5.18 9.54
C LEU A 103 -3.90 -4.66 8.79
N GLU A 104 -4.44 -3.54 9.23
CA GLU A 104 -5.51 -2.82 8.54
C GLU A 104 -4.90 -1.61 7.82
N PHE A 105 -5.20 -1.45 6.54
CA PHE A 105 -4.73 -0.34 5.72
C PHE A 105 -5.87 0.63 5.45
N PHE A 106 -5.58 1.92 5.55
CA PHE A 106 -6.50 3.01 5.26
C PHE A 106 -5.88 3.97 4.26
N LYS A 107 -6.71 4.65 3.49
CA LYS A 107 -6.33 5.69 2.52
C LYS A 107 -6.51 7.08 3.14
N GLN A 108 -6.42 8.10 2.29
CA GLN A 108 -6.76 9.48 2.60
C GLN A 108 -8.12 9.60 3.31
N SER A 109 -8.21 10.54 4.25
CA SER A 109 -9.39 10.79 5.09
C SER A 109 -9.81 9.62 5.98
N GLY A 110 -8.94 8.62 6.19
CA GLY A 110 -9.22 7.46 7.02
C GLY A 110 -10.17 6.44 6.36
N GLU A 111 -10.34 6.49 5.04
CA GLU A 111 -11.12 5.49 4.29
C GLU A 111 -10.47 4.11 4.45
N TYR A 112 -11.23 3.12 4.91
CA TYR A 112 -10.74 1.75 5.00
C TYR A 112 -10.43 1.17 3.60
N ALA A 113 -9.21 0.69 3.40
CA ALA A 113 -8.77 0.09 2.14
C ALA A 113 -8.91 -1.43 2.16
N THR A 114 -8.20 -2.09 3.08
CA THR A 114 -8.15 -3.55 3.16
C THR A 114 -7.55 -4.01 4.49
N THR A 115 -7.75 -5.29 4.82
CA THR A 115 -7.03 -5.99 5.90
C THR A 115 -6.11 -7.02 5.26
N ALA A 116 -4.83 -6.99 5.63
CA ALA A 116 -3.88 -8.02 5.25
C ALA A 116 -3.62 -8.95 6.45
N PHE A 117 -3.73 -10.25 6.17
CA PHE A 117 -3.23 -11.29 7.07
C PHE A 117 -1.77 -11.55 6.68
N ALA A 118 -0.87 -11.20 7.57
CA ALA A 118 0.55 -11.25 7.30
C ALA A 118 1.04 -12.71 7.26
N GLU A 119 1.89 -13.02 6.29
CA GLU A 119 2.54 -14.31 6.17
C GLU A 119 3.61 -14.44 7.26
N PHE A 120 3.57 -15.54 8.00
CA PHE A 120 4.59 -15.84 9.00
C PHE A 120 5.92 -16.17 8.30
N VAL A 121 6.97 -15.45 8.67
CA VAL A 121 8.30 -15.62 8.09
C VAL A 121 9.16 -16.46 9.03
N ASP A 122 9.37 -15.98 10.26
CA ASP A 122 10.25 -16.59 11.24
C ASP A 122 9.88 -16.18 12.66
N GLU A 123 10.47 -16.81 13.67
CA GLU A 123 10.33 -16.42 15.07
C GLU A 123 11.67 -16.57 15.80
N PHE A 124 12.17 -15.46 16.34
CA PHE A 124 13.43 -15.43 17.08
C PHE A 124 13.24 -14.77 18.44
N GLN A 125 13.69 -15.43 19.52
CA GLN A 125 13.61 -14.90 20.88
C GLN A 125 12.20 -14.39 21.29
N ASP A 126 11.14 -15.13 20.94
CA ASP A 126 9.73 -14.77 21.19
C ASP A 126 9.24 -13.54 20.37
N HIS A 127 10.02 -13.08 19.41
CA HIS A 127 9.65 -12.07 18.43
C HIS A 127 9.28 -12.75 17.11
N ALA A 128 7.98 -12.86 16.84
CA ALA A 128 7.48 -13.40 15.57
C ALA A 128 7.58 -12.34 14.47
N VAL A 129 8.11 -12.72 13.32
CA VAL A 129 8.27 -11.86 12.16
C VAL A 129 7.22 -12.22 11.12
N TYR A 130 6.45 -11.24 10.71
CA TYR A 130 5.44 -11.38 9.68
C TYR A 130 5.67 -10.41 8.53
N PHE A 131 5.35 -10.85 7.33
CA PHE A 131 5.37 -10.04 6.11
C PHE A 131 3.97 -9.81 5.59
N ALA A 132 3.62 -8.56 5.30
CA ALA A 132 2.34 -8.21 4.69
C ALA A 132 2.54 -7.24 3.54
N GLU A 133 1.76 -7.44 2.49
CA GLU A 133 1.70 -6.52 1.36
C GLU A 133 0.24 -6.16 1.04
N ALA A 134 0.00 -4.87 0.80
CA ALA A 134 -1.31 -4.36 0.42
C ALA A 134 -1.22 -3.44 -0.80
N LYS A 135 -2.18 -3.61 -1.73
CA LYS A 135 -2.37 -2.72 -2.88
C LYS A 135 -3.42 -1.66 -2.51
N ILE A 136 -3.07 -0.39 -2.66
CA ILE A 136 -3.96 0.75 -2.40
C ILE A 136 -4.62 1.16 -3.72
N GLN A 137 -5.92 0.88 -3.85
CA GLN A 137 -6.70 1.23 -5.04
C GLN A 137 -7.91 2.09 -4.69
N PRO A 138 -8.07 3.28 -5.27
CA PRO A 138 -7.09 3.97 -6.12
C PRO A 138 -5.84 4.40 -5.33
N PRO A 139 -4.66 4.58 -5.98
CA PRO A 139 -3.47 5.12 -5.31
C PRO A 139 -3.76 6.44 -4.61
N SER A 140 -3.17 6.65 -3.43
CA SER A 140 -3.50 7.80 -2.56
C SER A 140 -2.26 8.54 -2.07
N THR A 141 -2.36 9.84 -1.81
CA THR A 141 -1.27 10.65 -1.26
C THR A 141 -1.06 10.45 0.24
N GLU A 142 -2.08 9.91 0.92
CA GLU A 142 -2.06 9.61 2.35
C GLU A 142 -2.48 8.15 2.55
N ALA A 143 -1.77 7.45 3.43
CA ALA A 143 -2.13 6.10 3.83
C ALA A 143 -1.87 5.91 5.32
N SER A 144 -2.58 5.01 5.97
CA SER A 144 -2.25 4.60 7.33
C SER A 144 -2.35 3.10 7.51
N ILE A 145 -1.57 2.60 8.45
CA ILE A 145 -1.48 1.19 8.81
C ILE A 145 -1.81 1.09 10.29
N LYS A 146 -2.76 0.22 10.62
CA LYS A 146 -3.11 -0.11 12.00
C LYS A 146 -2.74 -1.56 12.27
N PHE A 147 -1.90 -1.75 13.27
CA PHE A 147 -1.37 -3.04 13.67
C PHE A 147 -2.29 -3.62 14.75
N THR A 148 -3.20 -4.52 14.37
CA THR A 148 -4.33 -4.93 15.25
C THR A 148 -4.03 -6.15 16.10
N ARG A 149 -3.20 -7.08 15.60
CA ARG A 149 -2.92 -8.34 16.29
C ARG A 149 -1.44 -8.65 16.33
N THR A 150 -0.81 -8.43 17.48
CA THR A 150 0.54 -8.91 17.79
C THR A 150 0.48 -10.24 18.54
N LYS A 151 1.49 -11.09 18.35
CA LYS A 151 1.67 -12.30 19.17
C LYS A 151 1.99 -11.92 20.62
N ASN A 152 2.83 -10.90 20.78
CA ASN A 152 3.23 -10.35 22.06
C ASN A 152 2.21 -9.29 22.51
N LYS A 153 1.53 -9.55 23.63
CA LYS A 153 0.61 -8.60 24.28
C LYS A 153 1.34 -7.52 25.12
N GLY A 154 2.64 -7.40 24.93
CA GLY A 154 3.45 -6.40 25.62
C GLY A 154 3.15 -4.98 25.11
N PRO A 155 3.64 -3.95 25.81
CA PRO A 155 3.51 -2.56 25.38
C PRO A 155 4.51 -2.21 24.27
N SER A 156 5.20 -3.19 23.67
CA SER A 156 6.23 -2.96 22.66
C SER A 156 5.99 -3.82 21.43
N MET A 157 6.32 -3.28 20.26
CA MET A 157 6.26 -3.98 18.98
C MET A 157 7.47 -3.59 18.12
N TRP A 158 8.01 -4.54 17.39
CA TRP A 158 9.04 -4.27 16.38
C TRP A 158 8.46 -4.13 14.98
N ILE A 159 8.95 -3.11 14.27
CA ILE A 159 8.81 -2.98 12.82
C ILE A 159 10.21 -3.12 12.24
N TYR A 160 10.40 -4.11 11.38
CA TYR A 160 11.69 -4.43 10.79
C TYR A 160 11.95 -3.63 9.51
N GLY A 161 10.89 -3.24 8.81
CA GLY A 161 10.98 -2.36 7.66
C GLY A 161 9.63 -2.12 7.00
N ILE A 162 9.50 -0.96 6.37
CA ILE A 162 8.34 -0.58 5.57
C ILE A 162 8.84 -0.12 4.21
N LYS A 163 8.20 -0.61 3.14
CA LYS A 163 8.50 -0.21 1.78
C LYS A 163 7.25 0.35 1.12
N LEU A 164 7.32 1.62 0.73
CA LEU A 164 6.27 2.31 0.00
C LEU A 164 6.59 2.26 -1.49
N ILE A 165 5.67 1.68 -2.26
CA ILE A 165 5.76 1.70 -3.73
C ILE A 165 4.90 2.85 -4.25
N LEU A 166 5.57 3.85 -4.80
CA LEU A 166 4.97 5.12 -5.21
C LEU A 166 4.73 5.13 -6.72
N THR A 167 3.63 5.75 -7.15
CA THR A 167 3.41 6.04 -8.57
C THR A 167 4.46 7.01 -9.09
N GLU A 168 4.66 7.01 -10.39
CA GLU A 168 5.46 8.04 -11.04
C GLU A 168 4.90 9.43 -10.69
N PRO A 169 5.77 10.44 -10.51
CA PRO A 169 5.31 11.79 -10.26
C PRO A 169 4.41 12.20 -11.41
N ILE A 170 3.22 12.66 -11.10
CA ILE A 170 2.33 13.23 -12.10
C ILE A 170 3.02 14.51 -12.55
N SER A 171 3.78 14.42 -13.65
CA SER A 171 4.24 15.60 -14.35
C SER A 171 2.99 16.38 -14.72
N ASP A 172 2.88 17.64 -14.28
CA ASP A 172 1.85 18.59 -14.71
C ASP A 172 2.05 18.97 -16.18
N ILE A 173 2.40 18.02 -17.05
CA ILE A 173 2.09 18.16 -18.46
C ILE A 173 0.62 17.74 -18.52
N PRO A 174 -0.31 18.69 -18.74
CA PRO A 174 -1.67 18.29 -19.06
C PRO A 174 -1.52 17.34 -20.25
N LYS A 175 -1.94 16.09 -20.12
CA LYS A 175 -2.24 15.25 -21.29
C LYS A 175 -3.50 15.84 -21.96
N THR A 176 -3.43 17.10 -22.36
CA THR A 176 -4.34 17.74 -23.29
C THR A 176 -3.69 17.71 -24.66
N THR A 177 -3.24 16.54 -25.10
CA THR A 177 -3.27 16.22 -26.52
C THR A 177 -4.72 15.82 -26.82
N TYR A 178 -5.64 16.77 -26.64
CA TYR A 178 -6.87 16.71 -27.42
C TYR A 178 -6.39 16.93 -28.84
N ASP A 179 -6.39 15.85 -29.61
CA ASP A 179 -6.07 15.93 -31.02
C ASP A 179 -7.19 16.75 -31.66
N LEU A 180 -6.92 18.05 -31.81
CA LEU A 180 -7.82 19.02 -32.40
C LEU A 180 -8.21 18.60 -33.80
N ASP A 181 -7.39 17.81 -34.50
CA ASP A 181 -7.70 17.30 -35.83
C ASP A 181 -8.77 16.20 -35.77
N ILE A 182 -8.70 15.32 -34.76
CA ILE A 182 -9.76 14.33 -34.50
C ILE A 182 -11.06 15.05 -34.14
N LEU A 183 -11.01 16.02 -33.23
CA LEU A 183 -12.19 16.78 -32.80
C LEU A 183 -12.79 17.61 -33.94
N ASN A 184 -11.95 18.25 -34.77
CA ASN A 184 -12.38 18.94 -35.99
C ASN A 184 -13.00 17.97 -36.99
N SER A 185 -12.47 16.76 -37.15
CA SER A 185 -13.04 15.75 -38.04
C SER A 185 -14.45 15.31 -37.60
N PHE A 186 -14.70 15.22 -36.30
CA PHE A 186 -16.03 14.90 -35.76
C PHE A 186 -17.03 16.05 -35.90
N ILE A 187 -16.58 17.30 -35.75
CA ILE A 187 -17.43 18.49 -35.91
C ILE A 187 -17.77 18.73 -37.39
N ILE A 188 -16.81 18.54 -38.30
CA ILE A 188 -16.97 18.78 -39.75
C ILE A 188 -17.83 17.67 -40.39
N ASN A 189 -17.71 16.43 -39.93
CA ASN A 189 -18.50 15.31 -40.46
C ASN A 189 -19.92 15.22 -39.87
N GLY A 190 -20.22 16.00 -38.82
CA GLY A 190 -21.56 16.18 -38.25
C GLY A 190 -22.46 17.05 -39.11
N ASN A 191 -22.62 16.71 -40.40
CA ASN A 191 -23.56 17.36 -41.30
C ASN A 191 -24.99 16.91 -40.98
N GLN A 192 -25.58 17.47 -39.92
CA GLN A 192 -26.98 17.90 -39.89
C GLN A 192 -27.27 18.61 -38.56
N GLU A 193 -27.83 19.82 -38.69
CA GLU A 193 -28.37 20.71 -37.66
C GLU A 193 -27.41 21.73 -36.99
N LYS A 194 -27.33 22.88 -37.69
CA LYS A 194 -27.00 24.25 -37.24
C LYS A 194 -25.51 24.58 -37.02
N PRO A 195 -24.85 25.24 -38.00
CA PRO A 195 -23.42 25.58 -37.95
C PRO A 195 -23.03 26.51 -36.79
N GLU A 196 -23.96 27.33 -36.28
CA GLU A 196 -23.69 28.27 -35.17
C GLU A 196 -23.32 27.56 -33.86
N ARG A 197 -23.88 26.38 -33.57
CA ARG A 197 -23.62 25.65 -32.33
C ARG A 197 -22.25 24.97 -32.34
N ALA A 198 -21.90 24.39 -33.49
CA ALA A 198 -20.61 23.78 -33.72
C ALA A 198 -19.49 24.84 -33.69
N GLU A 199 -19.72 26.00 -34.29
CA GLU A 199 -18.77 27.12 -34.28
C GLU A 199 -18.59 27.70 -32.87
N MET A 200 -19.67 27.83 -32.09
CA MET A 200 -19.61 28.28 -30.71
C MET A 200 -18.87 27.27 -29.80
N ALA A 201 -19.16 25.97 -29.95
CA ALA A 201 -18.43 24.93 -29.23
C ALA A 201 -16.92 24.94 -29.58
N LYS A 202 -16.59 25.14 -30.87
CA LYS A 202 -15.21 25.28 -31.33
C LYS A 202 -14.51 26.49 -30.69
N ARG A 203 -15.14 27.67 -30.66
CA ARG A 203 -14.57 28.87 -29.99
C ARG A 203 -14.37 28.68 -28.49
N VAL A 204 -15.29 27.98 -27.82
CA VAL A 204 -15.14 27.64 -26.39
C VAL A 204 -13.93 26.72 -26.19
N LEU A 205 -13.80 25.67 -27.00
CA LEU A 205 -12.65 24.76 -26.93
C LEU A 205 -11.30 25.44 -27.24
N GLU A 206 -11.26 26.30 -28.25
CA GLU A 206 -10.07 27.07 -28.63
C GLU A 206 -9.65 28.06 -27.54
N SER A 207 -10.61 28.72 -26.88
CA SER A 207 -10.32 29.65 -25.76
C SER A 207 -9.85 28.95 -24.48
N PHE A 208 -10.23 27.68 -24.25
CA PHE A 208 -9.67 26.87 -23.17
C PHE A 208 -8.26 26.32 -23.47
N ALA A 209 -7.93 26.14 -24.75
CA ALA A 209 -6.60 25.68 -25.16
C ALA A 209 -5.56 26.81 -25.16
N ALA A 210 -5.98 28.04 -25.48
CA ALA A 210 -5.17 29.25 -25.38
C ALA A 210 -5.23 29.80 -23.94
N ASN A 211 -4.39 29.26 -23.04
CA ASN A 211 -4.21 29.76 -21.67
C ASN A 211 -3.54 31.17 -21.67
N ASP A 212 -4.27 32.20 -22.07
CA ASP A 212 -3.92 33.61 -21.83
C ASP A 212 -4.93 34.23 -20.85
N GLN A 213 -4.42 34.85 -19.78
CA GLN A 213 -5.21 35.33 -18.63
C GLN A 213 -6.17 36.49 -18.94
N ASP A 214 -6.18 37.05 -20.15
CA ASP A 214 -6.95 38.24 -20.52
C ASP A 214 -8.33 37.96 -21.16
N LEU A 215 -8.75 36.70 -21.33
CA LEU A 215 -10.01 36.33 -22.03
C LEU A 215 -11.13 35.78 -21.13
N VAL A 216 -10.98 35.81 -19.81
CA VAL A 216 -11.93 35.20 -18.84
C VAL A 216 -13.35 35.78 -18.94
N GLY A 217 -13.49 37.06 -19.33
CA GLY A 217 -14.81 37.70 -19.50
C GLY A 217 -15.60 37.20 -20.71
N ASP A 218 -14.91 36.85 -21.79
CA ASP A 218 -15.54 36.44 -23.06
C ASP A 218 -15.98 34.96 -23.01
N ILE A 219 -15.20 34.12 -22.31
CA ILE A 219 -15.50 32.70 -22.09
C ILE A 219 -16.78 32.51 -21.28
N ASN A 220 -16.97 33.32 -20.23
CA ASN A 220 -18.18 33.23 -19.38
C ASN A 220 -19.44 33.63 -20.15
N THR A 221 -19.35 34.65 -21.01
CA THR A 221 -20.46 35.10 -21.86
C THR A 221 -20.82 34.04 -22.90
N CYS A 222 -19.81 33.40 -23.50
CA CYS A 222 -19.98 32.31 -24.45
C CYS A 222 -20.60 31.04 -23.80
N MET A 223 -20.14 30.67 -22.60
CA MET A 223 -20.71 29.56 -21.81
C MET A 223 -22.17 29.81 -21.44
N GLN A 224 -22.53 31.04 -21.03
CA GLN A 224 -23.92 31.39 -20.72
C GLN A 224 -24.83 31.31 -21.95
N GLN A 225 -24.36 31.72 -23.13
CA GLN A 225 -25.12 31.56 -24.37
C GLN A 225 -25.30 30.09 -24.77
N PHE A 226 -24.28 29.25 -24.59
CA PHE A 226 -24.37 27.82 -24.86
C PHE A 226 -25.39 27.11 -23.94
N VAL A 227 -25.36 27.44 -22.64
CA VAL A 227 -26.32 26.92 -21.67
C VAL A 227 -27.75 27.39 -22.01
N ALA A 228 -27.93 28.67 -22.38
CA ALA A 228 -29.23 29.20 -22.76
C ALA A 228 -29.84 28.51 -24.00
N MET A 229 -29.00 28.02 -24.93
CA MET A 229 -29.47 27.31 -26.13
C MET A 229 -29.87 25.84 -25.88
N ASN A 230 -29.41 25.20 -24.79
CA ASN A 230 -29.69 23.79 -24.49
C ASN A 230 -30.88 23.57 -23.54
N PHE A 231 -31.33 24.60 -22.81
CA PHE A 231 -32.46 24.47 -21.87
C PHE A 231 -33.83 24.90 -22.44
N GLY A 232 -33.92 25.06 -23.76
CA GLY A 232 -35.15 25.38 -24.47
C GLY A 232 -36.08 24.19 -24.72
N SER A 233 -36.26 23.24 -23.79
CA SER A 233 -37.42 22.32 -23.76
C SER A 233 -37.30 21.34 -22.58
N HIS A 234 -37.78 21.72 -21.40
CA HIS A 234 -38.60 20.85 -20.56
C HIS A 234 -39.07 21.64 -19.34
N ARG A 235 -40.37 21.92 -19.30
CA ARG A 235 -41.06 22.34 -18.07
C ARG A 235 -40.92 21.22 -17.05
N PHE A 236 -40.15 21.44 -15.98
CA PHE A 236 -40.43 20.81 -14.70
C PHE A 236 -40.85 21.88 -13.70
N LYS A 237 -42.02 21.62 -13.14
CA LYS A 237 -42.84 22.51 -12.34
C LYS A 237 -42.79 21.99 -10.91
N GLY A 238 -42.43 22.87 -9.97
CA GLY A 238 -42.63 22.69 -8.52
C GLY A 238 -41.63 21.74 -7.84
N ASN A 239 -41.39 21.83 -6.54
CA ASN A 239 -41.87 22.73 -5.50
C ASN A 239 -40.93 22.59 -4.30
N ASN A 240 -40.82 23.66 -3.52
CA ASN A 240 -40.28 23.69 -2.15
C ASN A 240 -40.83 22.53 -1.29
N LYS A 241 -40.00 21.97 -0.40
CA LYS A 241 -40.22 22.01 1.07
C LYS A 241 -39.13 21.30 1.88
N SER A 242 -39.00 21.80 3.09
CA SER A 242 -38.10 21.55 4.21
C SER A 242 -38.34 20.25 4.98
N ASN A 243 -37.43 20.01 5.96
CA ASN A 243 -37.52 19.29 7.24
C ASN A 243 -36.60 18.05 7.31
N GLU A 244 -35.54 18.07 8.13
CA GLU A 244 -35.45 17.84 9.60
C GLU A 244 -35.31 16.35 9.99
N VAL A 245 -34.25 16.08 10.77
CA VAL A 245 -34.12 15.09 11.86
C VAL A 245 -34.00 13.60 11.50
N ASN A 246 -32.84 12.99 11.83
CA ASN A 246 -32.77 11.99 12.91
C ASN A 246 -31.34 11.62 13.35
N LYS A 247 -31.22 11.53 14.66
CA LYS A 247 -30.10 11.17 15.57
C LYS A 247 -30.36 9.73 16.05
N VAL A 248 -29.31 8.98 16.43
CA VAL A 248 -29.26 7.69 17.22
C VAL A 248 -28.12 6.82 16.65
N ASN A 249 -27.22 6.12 17.37
CA ASN A 249 -26.87 6.00 18.79
C ASN A 249 -25.46 5.37 18.87
N SER A 250 -24.70 5.78 19.88
CA SER A 250 -23.45 5.18 20.36
C SER A 250 -23.73 4.03 21.32
N ALA A 251 -23.01 2.90 21.19
CA ALA A 251 -23.02 1.83 22.19
C ALA A 251 -21.58 1.48 22.63
N HIS A 252 -21.38 1.67 23.94
CA HIS A 252 -20.25 1.29 24.79
C HIS A 252 -20.17 -0.24 24.93
N ILE A 253 -18.96 -0.82 24.94
CA ILE A 253 -18.72 -2.14 25.55
C ILE A 253 -17.48 -2.03 26.44
N ASN A 254 -17.68 -2.31 27.74
CA ASN A 254 -16.67 -2.34 28.78
C ASN A 254 -15.96 -3.70 28.83
N THR A 255 -14.67 -3.61 29.15
CA THR A 255 -13.73 -4.70 29.44
C THR A 255 -13.70 -4.96 30.94
N GLU A 256 -13.66 -6.23 31.36
CA GLU A 256 -13.11 -6.62 32.66
C GLU A 256 -12.18 -7.84 32.49
N CYS A 257 -10.94 -7.66 32.94
CA CYS A 257 -9.92 -8.68 33.13
C CYS A 257 -9.80 -8.96 34.62
N ILE A 258 -9.74 -10.24 35.02
CA ILE A 258 -9.32 -10.68 36.36
C ILE A 258 -8.32 -11.82 36.18
N GLY A 259 -7.11 -11.66 36.74
CA GLY A 259 -6.05 -12.67 36.76
C GLY A 259 -6.13 -13.58 37.99
N ASP A 260 -5.25 -14.59 38.07
CA ASP A 260 -4.23 -14.75 39.12
C ASP A 260 -3.38 -16.02 38.88
N SER A 261 -2.38 -16.21 39.72
CA SER A 261 -1.04 -16.72 39.46
C SER A 261 -0.75 -18.13 40.04
N LYS A 262 0.45 -18.66 39.70
CA LYS A 262 1.30 -19.67 40.40
C LYS A 262 1.15 -21.16 40.02
N SER A 263 2.19 -21.74 39.43
CA SER A 263 3.18 -22.59 40.13
C SER A 263 4.19 -23.21 39.15
N GLN A 264 5.46 -23.10 39.51
CA GLN A 264 6.61 -23.63 38.79
C GLN A 264 6.66 -25.16 38.89
N HIS A 265 6.68 -25.84 37.74
CA HIS A 265 7.29 -27.16 37.61
C HIS A 265 8.53 -26.95 36.74
N PRO A 266 9.71 -27.54 37.04
CA PRO A 266 10.80 -27.58 36.07
C PRO A 266 10.25 -28.38 34.89
N PHE A 267 9.82 -27.64 33.86
CA PHE A 267 9.32 -28.21 32.64
C PHE A 267 10.51 -28.90 32.01
N ASP A 268 10.43 -30.23 31.88
CA ASP A 268 11.49 -31.02 31.28
C ASP A 268 11.55 -30.66 29.79
N LEU A 269 12.32 -29.61 29.51
CA LEU A 269 12.50 -29.00 28.20
C LEU A 269 12.90 -30.06 27.18
N LYS A 270 13.64 -31.09 27.61
CA LYS A 270 14.00 -32.22 26.78
C LYS A 270 12.78 -33.03 26.35
N THR A 271 11.90 -33.39 27.27
CA THR A 271 10.65 -34.10 26.96
C THR A 271 9.72 -33.27 26.07
N TYR A 272 9.67 -31.95 26.25
CA TYR A 272 8.91 -31.07 25.37
C TYR A 272 9.47 -31.05 23.94
N ILE A 273 10.79 -30.91 23.80
CA ILE A 273 11.50 -30.94 22.53
C ILE A 273 11.27 -32.29 21.83
N ASP A 274 11.49 -33.40 22.53
CA ASP A 274 11.32 -34.75 21.99
C ASP A 274 9.86 -34.97 21.51
N ASN A 275 8.86 -34.51 22.27
CA ASN A 275 7.45 -34.57 21.86
C ASN A 275 7.14 -33.69 20.65
N LYS A 276 7.75 -32.50 20.55
CA LYS A 276 7.57 -31.60 19.41
C LYS A 276 8.20 -32.17 18.14
N PHE A 277 9.39 -32.75 18.24
CA PHE A 277 10.03 -33.44 17.12
C PHE A 277 9.20 -34.64 16.66
N ALA A 278 8.72 -35.48 17.58
CA ALA A 278 7.85 -36.61 17.22
C ALA A 278 6.54 -36.15 16.53
N THR A 279 5.96 -35.04 16.99
CA THR A 279 4.75 -34.48 16.37
C THR A 279 5.02 -33.94 14.97
N LEU A 280 6.16 -33.25 14.77
CA LEU A 280 6.57 -32.73 13.46
C LEU A 280 6.87 -33.85 12.48
N GLU A 281 7.61 -34.87 12.92
CA GLU A 281 7.95 -36.05 12.13
C GLU A 281 6.68 -36.79 11.67
N LYS A 282 5.73 -36.99 12.58
CA LYS A 282 4.43 -37.60 12.26
C LYS A 282 3.67 -36.79 11.20
N ARG A 283 3.54 -35.48 11.40
CA ARG A 283 2.82 -34.60 10.45
C ARG A 283 3.50 -34.55 9.08
N LEU A 284 4.83 -34.60 9.05
CA LEU A 284 5.59 -34.64 7.80
C LEU A 284 5.36 -35.95 7.06
N MET A 285 5.41 -37.08 7.78
CA MET A 285 5.18 -38.41 7.22
C MET A 285 3.76 -38.55 6.66
N GLU A 286 2.74 -38.07 7.38
CA GLU A 286 1.35 -38.03 6.90
C GLU A 286 1.21 -37.18 5.61
N ARG A 287 1.91 -36.05 5.53
CA ARG A 287 1.85 -35.18 4.34
C ARG A 287 2.54 -35.82 3.14
N ILE A 288 3.64 -36.55 3.34
CA ILE A 288 4.33 -37.31 2.30
C ILE A 288 3.42 -38.42 1.79
N GLU A 289 2.78 -39.19 2.68
CA GLU A 289 1.89 -40.29 2.29
C GLU A 289 0.68 -39.78 1.47
N VAL A 290 0.06 -38.67 1.87
CA VAL A 290 -1.02 -38.03 1.10
C VAL A 290 -0.53 -37.56 -0.27
N MET A 291 0.70 -37.04 -0.35
CA MET A 291 1.29 -36.58 -1.62
C MET A 291 1.57 -37.76 -2.56
N ASP A 292 2.13 -38.85 -2.04
CA ASP A 292 2.42 -40.07 -2.79
C ASP A 292 1.15 -40.75 -3.27
N GLN A 293 0.11 -40.85 -2.44
CA GLN A 293 -1.19 -41.37 -2.84
C GLN A 293 -1.81 -40.52 -3.96
N LYS A 294 -1.76 -39.19 -3.84
CA LYS A 294 -2.28 -38.27 -4.87
C LYS A 294 -1.48 -38.36 -6.17
N MET A 295 -0.18 -38.58 -6.10
CA MET A 295 0.68 -38.76 -7.28
C MET A 295 0.39 -40.09 -7.98
N ASN A 296 0.28 -41.18 -7.21
CA ASN A 296 -0.06 -42.50 -7.74
C ASN A 296 -1.45 -42.50 -8.40
N GLN A 297 -2.45 -41.87 -7.78
CA GLN A 297 -3.79 -41.70 -8.39
C GLN A 297 -3.73 -40.94 -9.73
N LYS A 298 -2.88 -39.92 -9.84
CA LYS A 298 -2.70 -39.18 -11.09
C LYS A 298 -2.03 -40.06 -12.16
N LEU A 299 -1.02 -40.84 -11.78
CA LEU A 299 -0.36 -41.78 -12.69
C LEU A 299 -1.34 -42.84 -13.19
N ASP A 300 -2.14 -43.44 -12.30
CA ASP A 300 -3.17 -44.42 -12.67
C ASP A 300 -4.22 -43.83 -13.62
N ALA A 301 -4.64 -42.58 -13.38
CA ALA A 301 -5.57 -41.88 -14.26
C ALA A 301 -4.96 -41.62 -15.65
N ILE A 302 -3.65 -41.41 -15.74
CA ILE A 302 -2.93 -41.27 -17.00
C ILE A 302 -2.84 -42.62 -17.71
N PHE A 303 -2.47 -43.70 -17.01
CA PHE A 303 -2.40 -45.05 -17.60
C PHE A 303 -3.75 -45.51 -18.16
N LYS A 304 -4.84 -45.33 -17.42
CA LYS A 304 -6.20 -45.64 -17.92
C LYS A 304 -6.57 -44.90 -19.19
N LYS A 305 -6.16 -43.62 -19.32
CA LYS A 305 -6.38 -42.85 -20.55
C LYS A 305 -5.58 -43.40 -21.73
N PHE A 306 -4.37 -43.89 -21.49
CA PHE A 306 -3.57 -44.52 -22.55
C PHE A 306 -4.15 -45.86 -22.99
N GLU A 307 -4.63 -46.70 -22.07
CA GLU A 307 -5.27 -47.98 -22.41
C GLU A 307 -6.55 -47.80 -23.24
N LEU A 308 -7.41 -46.84 -22.88
CA LEU A 308 -8.64 -46.55 -23.64
C LEU A 308 -8.34 -46.04 -25.06
N ASN A 309 -7.34 -45.17 -25.21
CA ASN A 309 -6.96 -44.61 -26.52
C ASN A 309 -6.28 -45.61 -27.46
N VAL A 310 -5.75 -46.71 -26.93
CA VAL A 310 -5.15 -47.80 -27.73
C VAL A 310 -6.24 -48.74 -28.26
N ILE A 311 -7.32 -48.97 -27.49
CA ILE A 311 -8.43 -49.84 -27.89
C ILE A 311 -9.33 -49.17 -28.94
N ASP A 312 -9.50 -47.84 -28.90
CA ASP A 312 -10.30 -47.10 -29.90
C ASP A 312 -9.62 -46.94 -31.28
N LYS A 313 -8.43 -47.54 -31.49
CA LYS A 313 -7.64 -47.45 -32.73
C LYS A 313 -7.42 -48.79 -33.45
N GLU A 314 -8.00 -49.89 -32.96
CA GLU A 314 -8.14 -51.16 -33.69
C GLU A 314 -9.59 -51.37 -34.16
#